data_AF-A0A351YFA4-F1
#
_entry.id   AF-A0A351YFA4-F1
#
_cell.length_a   1.000
_cell.length_b   1.000
_cell.length_c   1.000
_cell.angle_alpha   90.00
_cell.angle_beta   90.00
_cell.angle_gamma   90.00
#
_symmetry.space_group_name_H-M   'P 1'
#
loop_
_entity.id
_entity.type
_entity.pdbx_description
1 polymer ?
#
loop_
_entity_poly.entity_id
_entity_poly.type
_entity_poly.pdbx_seq_one_letter_code
_entity_poly.pdbx_strand_id
1 'polypeptide(L)'
;MKRCITIFLFLLAVAGLRAQTPDISNCRMVKVMALLNEVDNKKYDDVDNPVILNFTLCYGAKSSGYASDDYIYLLGDNSATWNHYGCRGVMDMPTRVKSESSLLDDGTRMIQYLFWGDKFCLDFVMAEPANKDIIQGSDNGVVISNGVDKIVSYQIGSCDFYDISTGQERLVLKEYYPLDYNYNESLFYTFINNMYEYYR
;
A
#
# COMPACT_ATOMS: atom_id res chain seq x y z
N MET A 1 -43.12 20.88 -15.86
CA MET A 1 -41.94 21.39 -15.11
C MET A 1 -41.57 20.57 -13.88
N LYS A 2 -42.50 20.12 -13.01
CA LYS A 2 -42.14 19.31 -11.82
C LYS A 2 -41.48 17.95 -12.12
N ARG A 3 -41.85 17.28 -13.24
CA ARG A 3 -41.30 15.96 -13.62
C ARG A 3 -39.86 16.00 -14.17
N CYS A 4 -39.43 17.12 -14.77
CA CYS A 4 -38.08 17.24 -15.33
C CYS A 4 -37.02 17.49 -14.24
N ILE A 5 -37.41 18.18 -13.16
CA ILE A 5 -36.52 18.45 -12.01
C ILE A 5 -36.16 17.14 -11.29
N THR A 6 -37.11 16.22 -11.16
CA THR A 6 -36.88 14.92 -10.50
C THR A 6 -35.92 14.03 -11.29
N ILE A 7 -36.00 14.05 -12.63
CA ILE A 7 -35.07 13.29 -13.50
C ILE A 7 -33.67 13.91 -13.45
N PHE A 8 -33.55 15.23 -13.42
CA PHE A 8 -32.25 15.91 -13.30
C PHE A 8 -31.57 15.64 -11.95
N LEU A 9 -32.34 15.61 -10.87
CA LEU A 9 -31.84 15.22 -9.54
C LEU A 9 -31.46 13.73 -9.47
N PHE A 10 -32.19 12.85 -10.15
CA PHE A 10 -31.83 11.43 -10.26
C PHE A 10 -30.55 11.23 -11.09
N LEU A 11 -30.36 12.00 -12.17
CA LEU A 11 -29.13 11.96 -12.97
C LEU A 11 -27.93 12.55 -12.23
N LEU A 12 -28.10 13.61 -11.43
CA LEU A 12 -27.07 14.13 -10.53
C LEU A 12 -26.74 13.15 -9.41
N ALA A 13 -27.75 12.45 -8.88
CA ALA A 13 -27.54 11.39 -7.90
C ALA A 13 -26.84 10.17 -8.52
N VAL A 14 -27.20 9.74 -9.72
CA VAL A 14 -26.56 8.62 -10.44
C VAL A 14 -25.15 8.98 -10.92
N ALA A 15 -24.91 10.24 -11.32
CA ALA A 15 -23.58 10.76 -11.64
C ALA A 15 -22.72 11.00 -10.39
N GLY A 16 -23.34 11.33 -9.24
CA GLY A 16 -22.67 11.45 -7.95
C GLY A 16 -22.44 10.11 -7.24
N LEU A 17 -23.24 9.08 -7.57
CA LEU A 17 -23.13 7.70 -7.05
C LEU A 17 -22.14 6.85 -7.84
N ARG A 18 -21.83 7.20 -9.10
CA ARG A 18 -20.49 6.92 -9.64
C ARG A 18 -19.54 7.93 -9.01
N ALA A 19 -19.33 7.79 -7.69
CA ALA A 19 -18.24 8.44 -6.99
C ALA A 19 -17.01 8.31 -7.90
N GLN A 20 -16.48 9.44 -8.36
CA GLN A 20 -15.21 9.44 -9.06
C GLN A 20 -14.24 8.69 -8.17
N THR A 21 -13.81 7.51 -8.59
CA THR A 21 -12.70 6.81 -7.93
C THR A 21 -11.60 7.86 -7.84
N PRO A 22 -11.14 8.23 -6.63
CA PRO A 22 -10.15 9.28 -6.48
C PRO A 22 -8.97 8.98 -7.38
N ASP A 23 -8.55 9.96 -8.19
CA ASP A 23 -7.39 9.78 -9.04
C ASP A 23 -6.14 9.78 -8.16
N ILE A 24 -5.67 8.58 -7.82
CA ILE A 24 -4.45 8.37 -7.04
C ILE A 24 -3.18 8.26 -7.91
N SER A 25 -3.27 8.51 -9.23
CA SER A 25 -2.11 8.39 -10.14
C SER A 25 -0.92 9.24 -9.72
N ASN A 26 -1.18 10.36 -9.03
CA ASN A 26 -0.16 11.27 -8.50
C ASN A 26 0.11 11.08 -7.00
N CYS A 27 -0.55 10.14 -6.34
CA CYS A 27 -0.27 9.84 -4.93
C CYS A 27 1.08 9.14 -4.83
N ARG A 28 1.98 9.75 -4.05
CA ARG A 28 3.33 9.22 -3.81
C ARG A 28 3.62 8.95 -2.34
N MET A 29 2.62 9.13 -1.50
CA MET A 29 2.67 8.78 -0.09
C MET A 29 1.41 8.03 0.33
N VAL A 30 1.59 7.02 1.17
CA VAL A 30 0.51 6.33 1.89
C VAL A 30 0.84 6.26 3.38
N LYS A 31 -0.16 6.50 4.23
CA LYS A 31 -0.08 6.21 5.65
C LYS A 31 -0.88 4.96 5.92
N VAL A 32 -0.24 3.97 6.53
CA VAL A 32 -0.70 2.59 6.55
C VAL A 32 -0.91 2.15 7.99
N MET A 33 -2.05 1.52 8.24
CA MET A 33 -2.31 0.69 9.41
C MET A 33 -2.17 -0.77 8.99
N ALA A 34 -1.27 -1.51 9.63
CA ALA A 34 -0.97 -2.88 9.29
C ALA A 34 -1.04 -3.81 10.51
N LEU A 35 -1.45 -5.04 10.27
CA LEU A 35 -1.44 -6.14 11.23
C LEU A 35 -0.09 -6.85 11.15
N LEU A 36 0.52 -7.15 12.30
CA LEU A 36 1.76 -7.91 12.36
C LEU A 36 1.49 -9.39 12.07
N ASN A 37 2.11 -9.94 11.03
CA ASN A 37 2.02 -11.36 10.73
C ASN A 37 3.20 -12.11 11.34
N GLU A 38 4.41 -11.58 11.22
CA GLU A 38 5.63 -12.31 11.59
C GLU A 38 6.78 -11.38 11.97
N VAL A 39 7.58 -11.77 12.96
CA VAL A 39 8.89 -11.19 13.28
C VAL A 39 9.90 -12.32 13.41
N ASP A 40 10.95 -12.33 12.60
CA ASP A 40 12.07 -13.27 12.70
C ASP A 40 11.64 -14.76 12.79
N ASN A 41 10.70 -15.19 11.93
CA ASN A 41 10.07 -16.53 11.93
C ASN A 41 9.09 -16.81 13.09
N LYS A 42 8.84 -15.84 13.96
CA LYS A 42 7.80 -15.94 14.98
C LYS A 42 6.50 -15.34 14.46
N LYS A 43 5.48 -16.20 14.39
CA LYS A 43 4.13 -15.88 13.93
C LYS A 43 3.30 -15.11 14.96
N TYR A 44 2.52 -14.16 14.47
CA TYR A 44 1.57 -13.30 15.20
C TYR A 44 0.20 -13.24 14.50
N ASP A 45 -0.01 -14.04 13.45
CA ASP A 45 -1.15 -14.03 12.53
C ASP A 45 -2.46 -14.61 13.12
N ASP A 46 -2.44 -15.22 14.32
CA ASP A 46 -3.62 -15.86 14.96
C ASP A 46 -3.71 -15.62 16.49
N VAL A 47 -3.26 -14.46 16.98
CA VAL A 47 -3.32 -14.14 18.41
C VAL A 47 -4.63 -13.44 18.80
N ASP A 48 -5.15 -13.73 20.01
CA ASP A 48 -6.39 -13.13 20.55
C ASP A 48 -6.40 -11.59 20.53
N ASN A 49 -5.21 -10.97 20.53
CA ASN A 49 -5.02 -9.52 20.43
C ASN A 49 -4.03 -9.21 19.30
N PRO A 50 -4.51 -8.95 18.07
CA PRO A 50 -3.63 -8.66 16.94
C PRO A 50 -2.80 -7.41 17.20
N VAL A 51 -1.51 -7.46 16.84
CA VAL A 51 -0.60 -6.32 16.99
C VAL A 51 -0.77 -5.41 15.78
N ILE A 52 -1.20 -4.18 16.03
CA ILE A 52 -1.40 -3.15 15.00
C ILE A 52 -0.21 -2.19 15.00
N LEU A 53 0.32 -1.90 13.81
CA LEU A 53 1.40 -0.96 13.58
C LEU A 53 0.97 0.10 12.57
N ASN A 54 1.48 1.33 12.74
CA ASN A 54 1.31 2.38 11.74
C ASN A 54 2.65 2.79 11.16
N PHE A 55 2.69 2.98 9.85
CA PHE A 55 3.86 3.52 9.16
C PHE A 55 3.45 4.34 7.94
N THR A 56 4.34 5.22 7.51
CA THR A 56 4.22 5.99 6.28
C THR A 56 5.16 5.41 5.24
N LEU A 57 4.67 5.20 4.02
CA LEU A 57 5.48 4.84 2.87
C LEU A 57 5.42 5.99 1.86
N CYS A 58 6.57 6.45 1.38
CA CYS A 58 6.68 7.56 0.43
C CYS A 58 7.82 7.32 -0.58
N TYR A 59 7.61 7.72 -1.83
CA TYR A 59 8.60 7.64 -2.90
C TYR A 59 8.62 8.91 -3.77
N GLY A 60 9.70 9.12 -4.53
CA GLY A 60 9.80 10.27 -5.45
C GLY A 60 9.64 11.64 -4.78
N ALA A 61 10.14 11.77 -3.55
CA ALA A 61 9.96 12.93 -2.69
C ALA A 61 10.74 14.17 -3.15
N LYS A 62 11.88 14.03 -3.83
CA LYS A 62 12.64 15.16 -4.37
C LYS A 62 12.00 15.70 -5.62
N SER A 63 11.57 14.84 -6.54
CA SER A 63 10.85 15.32 -7.72
C SER A 63 9.48 15.95 -7.38
N SER A 64 8.94 15.68 -6.19
CA SER A 64 7.73 16.30 -5.67
C SER A 64 7.99 17.56 -4.81
N GLY A 65 9.25 17.88 -4.51
CA GLY A 65 9.63 18.98 -3.62
C GLY A 65 9.36 18.72 -2.13
N TYR A 66 9.00 17.49 -1.74
CA TYR A 66 8.72 17.09 -0.36
C TYR A 66 10.00 16.84 0.46
N ALA A 67 11.06 16.34 -0.19
CA ALA A 67 12.36 16.10 0.43
C ALA A 67 13.53 16.48 -0.49
N SER A 68 14.77 16.37 0.01
CA SER A 68 15.98 16.67 -0.75
C SER A 68 16.48 15.52 -1.65
N ASP A 69 15.95 14.31 -1.44
CA ASP A 69 16.31 13.08 -2.15
C ASP A 69 15.06 12.29 -2.57
N ASP A 70 15.26 11.27 -3.40
CA ASP A 70 14.21 10.38 -3.89
C ASP A 70 14.34 8.98 -3.27
N TYR A 71 14.69 8.88 -1.99
CA TYR A 71 14.68 7.58 -1.32
C TYR A 71 13.27 6.99 -1.21
N ILE A 72 13.20 5.68 -1.00
CA ILE A 72 12.00 5.09 -0.41
C ILE A 72 12.03 5.41 1.07
N TYR A 73 11.03 6.15 1.54
CA TYR A 73 10.81 6.46 2.93
C TYR A 73 9.80 5.48 3.50
N LEU A 74 10.21 4.68 4.48
CA LEU A 74 9.33 3.88 5.30
C LEU A 74 9.51 4.32 6.74
N LEU A 75 8.56 5.10 7.26
CA LEU A 75 8.68 5.76 8.55
C LEU A 75 7.60 5.23 9.48
N GLY A 76 8.00 4.49 10.50
CA GLY A 76 7.08 4.11 11.57
C GLY A 76 6.55 5.29 12.34
N ASP A 77 5.42 5.08 13.02
CA ASP A 77 4.98 6.00 14.05
C ASP A 77 5.92 6.00 15.28
N ASN A 78 5.76 6.99 16.15
CA ASN A 78 6.55 7.10 17.39
C ASN A 78 6.01 6.20 18.52
N SER A 79 5.21 5.18 18.21
CA SER A 79 4.58 4.33 19.23
C SER A 79 5.57 3.34 19.84
N ALA A 80 5.30 2.94 21.08
CA ALA A 80 6.05 1.85 21.71
C ALA A 80 5.91 0.54 20.93
N THR A 81 4.74 0.32 20.30
CA THR A 81 4.46 -0.86 19.46
C THR A 81 5.39 -0.91 18.25
N TRP A 82 5.54 0.20 17.51
CA TRP A 82 6.48 0.28 16.40
C TRP A 82 7.93 0.08 16.85
N ASN A 83 8.33 0.75 17.93
CA ASN A 83 9.69 0.61 18.46
C ASN A 83 10.05 -0.83 18.86
N HIS A 84 9.06 -1.62 19.28
CA HIS A 84 9.26 -3.01 19.67
C HIS A 84 9.19 -3.97 18.47
N TYR A 85 8.15 -3.88 17.65
CA TYR A 85 7.84 -4.87 16.62
C TYR A 85 8.28 -4.44 15.21
N GLY A 86 8.34 -3.14 14.92
CA GLY A 86 8.65 -2.61 13.59
C GLY A 86 10.08 -2.91 13.14
N CYS A 87 10.32 -2.91 11.83
CA CYS A 87 11.63 -3.22 11.23
C CYS A 87 12.65 -2.05 11.27
N ARG A 88 12.41 -1.04 12.12
CA ARG A 88 13.01 0.31 12.06
C ARG A 88 12.61 1.05 10.77
N GLY A 89 12.56 2.38 10.84
CA GLY A 89 12.29 3.19 9.64
C GLY A 89 13.44 3.09 8.64
N VAL A 90 13.12 3.12 7.35
CA VAL A 90 14.07 3.07 6.24
C VAL A 90 13.98 4.38 5.45
N MET A 91 15.13 4.91 5.07
CA MET A 91 15.28 5.97 4.08
C MET A 91 16.49 5.60 3.24
N ASP A 92 16.27 4.92 2.13
CA ASP A 92 17.38 4.42 1.31
C ASP A 92 16.96 4.32 -0.18
N MET A 93 17.96 4.45 -1.05
CA MET A 93 17.78 4.41 -2.50
C MET A 93 17.77 2.94 -2.96
N PRO A 94 16.78 2.51 -3.73
CA PRO A 94 16.84 1.20 -4.36
C PRO A 94 18.06 1.09 -5.27
N THR A 95 18.94 0.13 -5.02
CA THR A 95 20.07 -0.25 -5.89
C THR A 95 19.63 -1.26 -6.95
N ARG A 96 18.53 -1.98 -6.68
CA ARG A 96 17.91 -2.92 -7.61
C ARG A 96 16.42 -2.99 -7.35
N VAL A 97 15.64 -3.14 -8.43
CA VAL A 97 14.19 -3.38 -8.36
C VAL A 97 13.84 -4.57 -9.27
N LYS A 98 12.89 -5.41 -8.86
CA LYS A 98 12.40 -6.55 -9.66
C LYS A 98 10.92 -6.80 -9.40
N SER A 99 10.21 -7.22 -10.43
CA SER A 99 8.88 -7.83 -10.30
C SER A 99 8.98 -9.32 -10.62
N GLU A 100 8.37 -10.14 -9.76
CA GLU A 100 8.26 -11.59 -9.95
C GLU A 100 6.79 -11.99 -9.87
N SER A 101 6.42 -13.06 -10.57
CA SER A 101 5.10 -13.65 -10.38
C SER A 101 5.13 -15.17 -10.49
N SER A 102 4.39 -15.83 -9.61
CA SER A 102 4.19 -17.28 -9.61
C SER A 102 2.70 -17.61 -9.70
N LEU A 103 2.40 -18.80 -10.22
CA LEU A 103 1.03 -19.31 -10.31
C LEU A 103 0.89 -20.46 -9.30
N LEU A 104 -0.11 -20.37 -8.43
CA LEU A 104 -0.49 -21.43 -7.51
C LEU A 104 -1.36 -22.47 -8.21
N ASP A 105 -1.49 -23.66 -7.60
CA ASP A 105 -2.26 -24.79 -8.17
C ASP A 105 -3.76 -24.48 -8.35
N ASP A 106 -4.29 -23.55 -7.55
CA ASP A 106 -5.68 -23.07 -7.65
C ASP A 106 -5.88 -21.99 -8.73
N GLY A 107 -4.80 -21.61 -9.44
CA GLY A 107 -4.79 -20.58 -10.47
C GLY A 107 -4.56 -19.16 -9.94
N THR A 108 -4.39 -18.98 -8.62
CA THR A 108 -4.07 -17.69 -8.04
C THR A 108 -2.67 -17.27 -8.44
N ARG A 109 -2.52 -16.05 -8.95
CA ARG A 109 -1.22 -15.49 -9.33
C ARG A 109 -0.68 -14.65 -8.18
N MET A 110 0.44 -15.07 -7.61
CA MET A 110 1.19 -14.25 -6.65
C MET A 110 2.10 -13.31 -7.43
N ILE A 111 2.07 -12.02 -7.10
CA ILE A 111 2.90 -10.97 -7.69
C ILE A 111 3.72 -10.35 -6.57
N GLN A 112 5.03 -10.22 -6.80
CA GLN A 112 5.97 -9.64 -5.86
C GLN A 112 6.67 -8.43 -6.50
N TYR A 113 6.78 -7.34 -5.75
CA TYR A 113 7.58 -6.18 -6.09
C TYR A 113 8.70 -6.00 -5.06
N LEU A 114 9.92 -6.24 -5.51
CA LEU A 114 11.13 -6.28 -4.68
C LEU A 114 11.95 -5.01 -4.92
N PHE A 115 12.29 -4.32 -3.84
CA PHE A 115 13.15 -3.14 -3.81
C PHE A 115 14.33 -3.42 -2.86
N TRP A 116 15.53 -3.58 -3.41
CA TRP A 116 16.75 -3.77 -2.62
C TRP A 116 17.49 -2.45 -2.51
N GLY A 117 17.85 -2.05 -1.30
CA GLY A 117 18.85 -1.02 -1.04
C GLY A 117 20.15 -1.61 -0.50
N ASP A 118 20.99 -0.76 0.09
CA ASP A 118 22.27 -1.19 0.66
C ASP A 118 22.10 -2.02 1.93
N LYS A 119 21.05 -1.72 2.70
CA LYS A 119 20.79 -2.35 4.02
C LYS A 119 19.32 -2.72 4.22
N PHE A 120 18.56 -2.83 3.15
CA PHE A 120 17.17 -3.25 3.25
C PHE A 120 16.68 -3.97 2.01
N CYS A 121 15.66 -4.80 2.19
CA CYS A 121 14.80 -5.29 1.14
C CYS A 121 13.36 -5.00 1.55
N LEU A 122 12.62 -4.38 0.64
CA LEU A 122 11.19 -4.17 0.77
C LEU A 122 10.51 -5.02 -0.29
N ASP A 123 9.64 -5.93 0.14
CA ASP A 123 8.90 -6.84 -0.71
C ASP A 123 7.40 -6.60 -0.51
N PHE A 124 6.72 -6.24 -1.58
CA PHE A 124 5.26 -6.18 -1.61
C PHE A 124 4.74 -7.43 -2.28
N VAL A 125 3.99 -8.21 -1.51
CA VAL A 125 3.34 -9.43 -1.99
C VAL A 125 1.87 -9.14 -2.21
N MET A 126 1.35 -9.59 -3.35
CA MET A 126 -0.06 -9.48 -3.68
C MET A 126 -0.56 -10.77 -4.31
N ALA A 127 -1.80 -11.14 -4.03
CA ALA A 127 -2.49 -12.24 -4.68
C ALA A 127 -3.54 -11.73 -5.69
N GLU A 128 -3.39 -12.06 -6.98
CA GLU A 128 -4.44 -11.95 -7.98
C GLU A 128 -5.22 -13.28 -8.02
N PRO A 129 -6.46 -13.36 -7.50
CA PRO A 129 -7.21 -14.61 -7.45
C PRO A 129 -7.58 -15.11 -8.85
N ALA A 130 -7.61 -16.43 -9.02
CA ALA A 130 -7.94 -17.09 -10.28
C ALA A 130 -9.33 -16.68 -10.81
N ASN A 131 -10.29 -16.54 -9.90
CA ASN A 131 -11.61 -16.03 -10.19
C ASN A 131 -11.68 -14.55 -9.77
N LYS A 132 -11.76 -13.67 -10.78
CA LYS A 132 -11.78 -12.21 -10.62
C LYS A 132 -13.04 -11.67 -9.94
N ASP A 133 -14.07 -12.51 -9.77
CA ASP A 133 -15.31 -12.18 -9.08
C ASP A 133 -15.24 -12.48 -7.57
N ILE A 134 -14.15 -13.09 -7.07
CA ILE A 134 -13.95 -13.32 -5.64
C ILE A 134 -13.42 -12.01 -5.02
N ILE A 135 -14.28 -11.36 -4.22
CA ILE A 135 -13.96 -10.25 -3.32
C ILE A 135 -13.17 -10.77 -2.10
N GLN A 136 -12.21 -11.66 -2.31
CA GLN A 136 -11.17 -11.88 -1.31
C GLN A 136 -10.13 -10.85 -1.65
N GLY A 137 -9.98 -9.90 -0.72
CA GLY A 137 -8.88 -8.96 -0.73
C GLY A 137 -7.60 -9.63 -1.17
N SER A 138 -6.98 -9.09 -2.22
CA SER A 138 -5.63 -9.50 -2.58
C SER A 138 -4.82 -9.40 -1.29
N ASP A 139 -4.27 -10.51 -0.80
CA ASP A 139 -3.47 -10.47 0.43
C ASP A 139 -2.31 -9.53 0.16
N ASN A 140 -2.38 -8.32 0.72
CA ASN A 140 -1.41 -7.27 0.52
C ASN A 140 -0.46 -7.36 1.69
N GLY A 141 0.65 -8.05 1.45
CA GLY A 141 1.72 -8.22 2.42
C GLY A 141 2.83 -7.20 2.16
N VAL A 142 3.41 -6.68 3.23
CA VAL A 142 4.70 -5.99 3.18
C VAL A 142 5.68 -6.79 4.01
N VAL A 143 6.75 -7.27 3.38
CA VAL A 143 7.88 -7.85 4.08
C VAL A 143 9.02 -6.86 4.05
N ILE A 144 9.53 -6.52 5.23
CA ILE A 144 10.68 -5.64 5.39
C ILE A 144 11.80 -6.49 5.99
N SER A 145 12.94 -6.50 5.31
CA SER A 145 14.18 -7.04 5.85
C SER A 145 15.22 -5.93 5.94
N ASN A 146 16.01 -5.92 7.01
CA ASN A 146 17.20 -5.05 7.13
C ASN A 146 18.46 -5.65 6.47
N GLY A 147 18.30 -6.70 5.65
CA GLY A 147 19.40 -7.35 4.92
C GLY A 147 20.42 -8.08 5.80
N VAL A 148 20.21 -8.16 7.11
CA VAL A 148 21.15 -8.80 8.05
C VAL A 148 20.47 -9.91 8.84
N ASP A 149 19.51 -9.55 9.70
CA ASP A 149 19.00 -10.43 10.74
C ASP A 149 17.51 -10.25 11.02
N LYS A 150 16.96 -9.06 10.75
CA LYS A 150 15.56 -8.75 11.04
C LYS A 150 14.70 -8.88 9.79
N ILE A 151 13.66 -9.69 9.89
CA ILE A 151 12.61 -9.82 8.86
C ILE A 151 11.27 -9.64 9.57
N VAL A 152 10.47 -8.70 9.08
CA VAL A 152 9.12 -8.44 9.61
C VAL A 152 8.12 -8.46 8.47
N SER A 153 7.03 -9.21 8.65
CA SER A 153 5.92 -9.30 7.71
C SER A 153 4.68 -8.64 8.30
N TYR A 154 4.00 -7.82 7.50
CA TYR A 154 2.76 -7.16 7.86
C TYR A 154 1.69 -7.43 6.81
N GLN A 155 0.44 -7.59 7.25
CA GLN A 155 -0.74 -7.51 6.39
C GLN A 155 -1.28 -6.08 6.42
N ILE A 156 -1.55 -5.51 5.25
CA ILE A 156 -2.12 -4.17 5.16
C ILE A 156 -3.61 -4.22 5.53
N GLY A 157 -3.98 -3.53 6.61
CA GLY A 157 -5.37 -3.41 7.05
C GLY A 157 -6.09 -2.23 6.39
N SER A 158 -5.54 -1.02 6.56
CA SER A 158 -6.08 0.18 5.92
C SER A 158 -4.98 1.19 5.56
N CYS A 159 -5.29 2.12 4.66
CA CYS A 159 -4.39 3.20 4.32
C CYS A 159 -5.09 4.50 3.90
N ASP A 160 -4.38 5.60 4.10
CA ASP A 160 -4.72 6.93 3.61
C ASP A 160 -3.76 7.29 2.48
N PHE A 161 -4.27 7.76 1.34
CA PHE A 161 -3.49 8.19 0.19
C PHE A 161 -3.25 9.69 0.22
N TYR A 162 -2.00 10.08 -0.03
CA TYR A 162 -1.56 11.46 -0.08
C TYR A 162 -0.83 11.78 -1.38
N ASP A 163 -1.18 12.94 -1.94
CA ASP A 163 -0.45 13.61 -2.99
C ASP A 163 0.56 14.57 -2.35
N ILE A 164 1.83 14.44 -2.74
CA ILE A 164 2.95 15.27 -2.26
C ILE A 164 3.63 16.07 -3.38
N SER A 165 3.00 16.16 -4.56
CA SER A 165 3.54 16.82 -5.76
C SER A 165 3.82 18.32 -5.60
N THR A 166 3.24 18.96 -4.58
CA THR A 166 3.43 20.38 -4.24
C THR A 166 4.43 20.61 -3.11
N GLY A 167 5.13 19.56 -2.67
CA GLY A 167 5.99 19.56 -1.48
C GLY A 167 5.23 19.54 -0.16
N GLN A 168 3.89 19.45 -0.18
CA GLN A 168 3.04 19.37 0.99
C GLN A 168 2.14 18.13 0.93
N GLU A 169 1.84 17.54 2.09
CA GLU A 169 0.91 16.43 2.19
C GLU A 169 -0.53 16.87 1.94
N ARG A 170 -1.13 16.40 0.85
CA ARG A 170 -2.55 16.60 0.55
C ARG A 170 -3.27 15.27 0.59
N LEU A 171 -4.18 15.11 1.55
CA LEU A 171 -5.04 13.92 1.64
C LEU A 171 -5.93 13.81 0.40
N VAL A 172 -5.87 12.66 -0.28
CA VAL A 172 -6.66 12.34 -1.47
C VAL A 172 -7.79 11.38 -1.14
N LEU A 173 -7.47 10.33 -0.38
CA LEU A 173 -8.44 9.32 0.05
C LEU A 173 -8.08 8.87 1.47
N LYS A 174 -9.09 8.82 2.34
CA LYS A 174 -8.96 8.41 3.74
C LYS A 174 -9.61 7.03 3.93
N GLU A 175 -9.04 6.22 4.83
CA GLU A 175 -9.57 4.93 5.28
C GLU A 175 -9.92 3.99 4.12
N TYR A 176 -8.99 3.82 3.19
CA TYR A 176 -9.08 2.79 2.17
C TYR A 176 -8.69 1.43 2.76
N TYR A 177 -9.49 0.40 2.51
CA TYR A 177 -9.26 -0.96 3.01
C TYR A 177 -8.91 -1.87 1.83
N PRO A 178 -7.61 -2.16 1.56
CA PRO A 178 -7.23 -2.91 0.37
C PRO A 178 -7.85 -4.30 0.27
N LEU A 179 -8.27 -4.88 1.40
CA LEU A 179 -8.89 -6.20 1.44
C LEU A 179 -10.38 -6.21 1.01
N ASP A 180 -11.04 -5.05 0.96
CA ASP A 180 -12.46 -4.95 0.61
C ASP A 180 -12.69 -4.84 -0.91
N TYR A 181 -11.63 -4.74 -1.70
CA TYR A 181 -11.70 -4.48 -3.14
C TYR A 181 -11.11 -5.64 -3.94
N ASN A 182 -11.66 -5.86 -5.13
CA ASN A 182 -11.09 -6.78 -6.11
C ASN A 182 -9.71 -6.28 -6.58
N TYR A 183 -8.84 -7.22 -6.97
CA TYR A 183 -7.48 -6.91 -7.44
C TYR A 183 -7.42 -5.79 -8.50
N ASN A 184 -8.31 -5.79 -9.51
CA ASN A 184 -8.33 -4.79 -10.58
C ASN A 184 -8.73 -3.38 -10.11
N GLU A 185 -9.29 -3.27 -8.90
CA GLU A 185 -9.75 -2.03 -8.29
C GLU A 185 -8.85 -1.62 -7.11
N SER A 186 -7.78 -2.39 -6.85
CA SER A 186 -6.87 -2.15 -5.74
C SER A 186 -6.05 -0.88 -5.98
N LEU A 187 -6.42 0.18 -5.26
CA LEU A 187 -5.69 1.45 -5.27
C LEU A 187 -4.32 1.29 -4.62
N PHE A 188 -4.20 0.40 -3.63
CA PHE A 188 -2.93 0.08 -3.02
C PHE A 188 -2.00 -0.61 -4.01
N TYR A 189 -2.51 -1.57 -4.80
CA TYR A 189 -1.73 -2.16 -5.88
C TYR A 189 -1.27 -1.10 -6.89
N THR A 190 -2.17 -0.23 -7.33
CA THR A 190 -1.84 0.86 -8.27
C THR A 190 -0.70 1.73 -7.73
N PHE A 191 -0.73 2.05 -6.43
CA PHE A 191 0.34 2.80 -5.77
C PHE A 191 1.69 2.06 -5.79
N ILE A 192 1.71 0.76 -5.47
CA ILE A 192 2.94 -0.05 -5.51
C ILE A 192 3.48 -0.17 -6.94
N ASN A 193 2.61 -0.37 -7.94
CA ASN A 193 3.02 -0.44 -9.33
C ASN A 193 3.62 0.89 -9.83
N ASN A 194 3.03 2.02 -9.42
CA ASN A 194 3.59 3.35 -9.75
C ASN A 194 4.95 3.58 -9.07
N MET A 195 5.13 3.09 -7.84
CA MET A 195 6.43 3.13 -7.16
C MET A 195 7.47 2.25 -7.88
N TYR A 196 7.09 1.05 -8.31
CA TYR A 196 7.96 0.16 -9.08
C TYR A 196 8.42 0.82 -10.38
N GLU A 197 7.50 1.37 -11.17
CA GLU A 197 7.84 2.05 -12.43
C GLU A 197 8.68 3.33 -12.22
N TYR A 198 8.62 3.96 -11.04
CA TYR A 198 9.46 5.12 -10.72
C TYR A 198 10.94 4.76 -10.53
N TYR A 199 11.24 3.58 -9.96
CA TYR A 199 12.60 3.16 -9.61
C TYR A 199 13.21 2.14 -10.58
N ARG A 200 12.46 1.66 -11.56
CA ARG A 200 12.91 0.75 -12.62
C ARG A 200 13.78 1.47 -13.66
#